data_AF-A0A962T0Q9-F1
#
_entry.id   AF-A0A962T0Q9-F1
#
_cell.length_a   1.000
_cell.length_b   1.000
_cell.length_c   1.000
_cell.angle_alpha   90.00
_cell.angle_beta   90.00
_cell.angle_gamma   90.00
#
_symmetry.space_group_name_H-M   'P 1'
#
loop_
_entity.id
_entity.type
_entity.pdbx_description
1 polymer ?
#
loop_
_entity_poly.entity_id
_entity_poly.type
_entity_poly.pdbx_seq_one_letter_code
_entity_poly.pdbx_strand_id
1 'polypeptide(L)'
;MRKVIVSEEKWCNEHKRLERVDLYEALFHQFGTDECGENVAATVAIVERIDNGQVEVVFPGNIRFVDREESSVPAVGKTHSPLSELMISDIVYRLGLHPSVKVLSLSLIQFARAIEAAHGIGE
;
A
#
# COMPACT_ATOMS: atom_id res chain seq x y z
N MET A 1 3.53 2.10 -14.74
CA MET A 1 2.52 2.34 -13.69
C MET A 1 1.80 1.03 -13.42
N ARG A 2 1.48 0.72 -12.15
CA ARG A 2 0.84 -0.54 -11.76
C ARG A 2 -0.66 -0.33 -11.57
N LYS A 3 -1.47 -1.30 -11.95
CA LYS A 3 -2.92 -1.24 -11.74
C LYS A 3 -3.24 -1.53 -10.28
N VAL A 4 -4.11 -0.72 -9.70
CA VAL A 4 -4.63 -0.88 -8.33
C VAL A 4 -6.15 -0.84 -8.35
N ILE A 5 -6.75 -1.45 -7.34
CA ILE A 5 -8.16 -1.24 -6.97
C ILE A 5 -8.16 -0.32 -5.75
N VAL A 6 -8.93 0.76 -5.83
CA VAL A 6 -9.24 1.62 -4.69
C VAL A 6 -10.50 1.11 -4.01
N SER A 7 -10.46 1.05 -2.70
CA SER A 7 -11.50 0.45 -1.85
C SER A 7 -11.68 1.26 -0.57
N GLU A 8 -12.84 1.15 0.06
CA GLU A 8 -13.13 1.76 1.36
C GLU A 8 -13.75 0.74 2.31
N GLU A 9 -13.64 0.99 3.62
CA GLU A 9 -14.36 0.23 4.62
C GLU A 9 -15.76 0.83 4.82
N LYS A 10 -16.79 0.02 4.59
CA LYS A 10 -18.19 0.38 4.81
C LYS A 10 -18.80 -0.53 5.85
N TRP A 11 -19.57 0.05 6.76
CA TRP A 11 -20.32 -0.72 7.74
C TRP A 11 -21.46 -1.49 7.05
N CYS A 12 -21.40 -2.82 7.09
CA CYS A 12 -22.44 -3.68 6.55
C CYS A 12 -23.47 -3.99 7.65
N ASN A 13 -24.69 -3.47 7.49
CA ASN A 13 -25.77 -3.65 8.46
C ASN A 13 -26.30 -5.09 8.55
N GLU A 14 -26.15 -5.87 7.48
CA GLU A 14 -26.57 -7.26 7.38
C GLU A 14 -25.62 -8.19 8.14
N HIS A 15 -24.31 -8.08 7.87
CA HIS A 15 -23.28 -8.90 8.51
C HIS A 15 -22.78 -8.34 9.85
N LYS A 16 -23.27 -7.16 10.27
CA LYS A 16 -22.89 -6.48 11.53
C LYS A 16 -21.38 -6.30 11.68
N ARG A 17 -20.68 -5.99 10.58
CA ARG A 17 -19.22 -5.79 10.55
C ARG A 17 -18.82 -4.76 9.51
N LEU A 18 -17.61 -4.21 9.65
CA LEU A 18 -16.97 -3.44 8.59
C LEU A 18 -16.59 -4.40 7.46
N GLU A 19 -16.97 -4.05 6.24
CA GLU A 19 -16.62 -4.79 5.03
C GLU A 19 -15.91 -3.86 4.06
N ARG A 20 -14.85 -4.37 3.44
CA ARG A 20 -14.10 -3.65 2.44
C ARG A 20 -14.80 -3.76 1.10
N VAL A 21 -15.09 -2.62 0.48
CA VAL A 21 -15.81 -2.52 -0.80
C VAL A 21 -14.90 -1.90 -1.85
N ASP A 22 -14.73 -2.60 -2.97
CA ASP A 22 -13.99 -2.11 -4.12
C ASP A 22 -14.81 -1.01 -4.84
N LEU A 23 -14.19 0.15 -5.07
CA LEU A 23 -14.83 1.33 -5.64
C LEU A 23 -14.54 1.50 -7.12
N TYR A 24 -13.26 1.56 -7.48
CA TYR A 24 -12.82 1.79 -8.86
C TYR A 24 -11.39 1.29 -9.09
N GLU A 25 -11.05 1.12 -10.36
CA GLU A 25 -9.70 0.79 -10.79
C GLU A 25 -8.90 2.06 -11.11
N ALA A 26 -7.63 2.06 -10.73
CA ALA A 26 -6.73 3.18 -10.94
C ALA A 26 -5.31 2.72 -11.32
N LEU A 27 -4.51 3.64 -11.84
CA LEU A 27 -3.08 3.49 -12.05
C LEU A 27 -2.34 4.14 -10.88
N PHE A 28 -1.49 3.37 -10.21
CA PHE A 28 -0.62 3.88 -9.15
C PHE A 28 0.57 4.62 -9.75
N HIS A 29 0.78 5.85 -9.28
CA HIS A 29 1.90 6.71 -9.65
C HIS A 29 3.03 6.59 -8.62
N GLN A 30 2.81 7.07 -7.41
CA GLN A 30 3.81 7.11 -6.34
C GLN A 30 3.17 7.34 -4.97
N PHE A 31 3.95 7.15 -3.91
CA PHE A 31 3.59 7.65 -2.59
C PHE A 31 3.96 9.14 -2.45
N GLY A 32 3.09 9.89 -1.80
CA GLY A 32 3.29 11.29 -1.43
C GLY A 32 3.23 11.48 0.08
N THR A 33 3.37 12.72 0.47
CA THR A 33 3.18 13.16 1.85
C THR A 33 2.12 14.25 1.82
N ASP A 34 1.06 14.06 2.58
CA ASP A 34 0.03 15.07 2.77
C ASP A 34 0.26 15.75 4.12
N GLU A 35 0.48 17.05 4.08
CA GLU A 35 0.65 17.90 5.26
C GLU A 35 -0.74 18.30 5.78
N CYS A 36 -1.45 17.34 6.35
CA CYS A 36 -2.64 17.65 7.13
C CYS A 36 -2.17 18.37 8.41
N GLY A 37 -2.80 19.51 8.73
CA GLY A 37 -2.29 20.50 9.70
C GLY A 37 -1.83 19.97 11.08
N GLU A 38 -1.08 20.84 11.78
CA GLU A 38 -0.40 20.59 13.06
C GLU A 38 0.47 19.31 13.09
N ASN A 39 1.52 19.31 12.27
CA ASN A 39 2.74 18.47 12.41
C ASN A 39 2.58 16.95 12.21
N VAL A 40 1.49 16.46 11.60
CA VAL A 40 1.37 15.04 11.24
C VAL A 40 1.39 14.89 9.71
N ALA A 41 2.59 14.64 9.19
CA ALA A 41 2.80 14.26 7.80
C ALA A 41 2.19 12.86 7.56
N ALA A 42 1.07 12.78 6.84
CA ALA A 42 0.44 11.51 6.49
C ALA A 42 1.04 10.98 5.18
N THR A 43 1.35 9.68 5.13
CA THR A 43 1.74 9.03 3.88
C THR A 43 0.48 8.78 3.05
N VAL A 44 0.50 9.22 1.79
CA VAL A 44 -0.62 9.08 0.85
C VAL A 44 -0.18 8.38 -0.42
N ALA A 45 -1.10 7.75 -1.13
CA ALA A 45 -0.89 7.19 -2.46
C ALA A 45 -1.53 8.09 -3.50
N ILE A 46 -0.78 8.42 -4.56
CA ILE A 46 -1.26 9.19 -5.71
C ILE A 46 -1.66 8.19 -6.79
N VAL A 47 -2.93 8.23 -7.19
CA VAL A 47 -3.53 7.31 -8.16
C VAL A 47 -4.28 8.07 -9.24
N GLU A 48 -4.40 7.49 -10.42
CA GLU A 48 -5.18 8.04 -11.54
C GLU A 48 -6.27 7.06 -11.96
N ARG A 49 -7.53 7.49 -11.89
CA ARG A 49 -8.68 6.64 -12.21
C ARG A 49 -8.64 6.23 -13.69
N ILE A 50 -8.92 4.96 -13.98
CA ILE A 50 -8.84 4.43 -15.35
C ILE A 50 -10.03 4.89 -16.21
N ASP A 51 -11.18 5.14 -15.60
CA ASP A 51 -12.42 5.49 -16.31
C ASP A 51 -12.43 6.94 -16.83
N ASN A 52 -11.83 7.88 -16.10
CA ASN A 52 -11.90 9.31 -16.42
C ASN A 52 -10.55 10.06 -16.37
N GLY A 53 -9.44 9.39 -16.03
CA GLY A 53 -8.10 10.00 -15.95
C GLY A 53 -7.91 10.97 -14.78
N GLN A 54 -8.85 11.01 -13.82
CA GLN A 54 -8.77 11.90 -12.67
C GLN A 54 -7.67 11.44 -11.70
N VAL A 55 -6.79 12.37 -11.31
CA VAL A 55 -5.75 12.11 -10.31
C VAL A 55 -6.31 12.37 -8.91
N GLU A 56 -6.15 11.40 -8.02
CA GLU A 56 -6.62 11.43 -6.64
C GLU A 56 -5.52 11.06 -5.65
N VAL A 57 -5.65 11.58 -4.43
CA VAL A 57 -4.80 11.27 -3.29
C VAL A 57 -5.62 10.42 -2.33
N VAL A 58 -5.17 9.19 -2.08
CA VAL A 58 -5.88 8.22 -1.24
C VAL A 58 -4.95 7.66 -0.17
N PHE A 59 -5.48 7.16 0.93
CA PHE A 59 -4.65 6.48 1.93
C PHE A 59 -4.09 5.17 1.37
N PRO A 60 -2.83 4.80 1.69
CA PRO A 60 -2.26 3.54 1.23
C PRO A 60 -3.06 2.32 1.65
N GLY A 61 -3.72 2.38 2.81
CA GLY A 61 -4.63 1.34 3.28
C GLY A 61 -5.81 1.09 2.37
N ASN A 62 -6.18 2.03 1.49
CA ASN A 62 -7.32 1.95 0.59
C ASN A 62 -6.98 1.36 -0.78
N ILE A 63 -5.70 1.14 -1.09
CA ILE A 63 -5.27 0.60 -2.39
C ILE A 63 -4.86 -0.87 -2.29
N ARG A 64 -5.20 -1.64 -3.32
CA ARG A 64 -4.74 -3.03 -3.50
C ARG A 64 -4.17 -3.19 -4.90
N PHE A 65 -2.94 -3.66 -5.01
CA PHE A 65 -2.33 -3.93 -6.30
C PHE A 65 -3.00 -5.11 -6.98
N VAL A 66 -3.39 -4.90 -8.24
CA VAL A 66 -3.86 -5.96 -9.13
C VAL A 66 -2.63 -6.53 -9.82
N ASP A 67 -1.81 -7.27 -9.06
CA ASP A 67 -0.74 -8.03 -9.69
C ASP A 67 -1.38 -9.11 -10.58
N ARG A 68 -0.98 -9.11 -11.85
CA ARG A 68 -1.40 -10.07 -12.86
C ARG A 68 -0.90 -11.45 -12.42
N GLU A 69 -1.82 -12.41 -12.29
CA GLU A 69 -1.64 -13.84 -11.98
C GLU A 69 -0.30 -14.25 -11.36
N GLU A 70 -0.37 -14.81 -10.15
CA GLU A 70 0.67 -15.66 -9.58
C GLU A 70 1.33 -16.54 -10.66
N SER A 71 2.53 -16.18 -11.08
CA SER A 71 3.45 -17.20 -11.57
C SER A 71 3.61 -18.18 -10.41
N SER A 72 3.13 -19.40 -10.62
CA SER A 72 3.28 -20.55 -9.74
C SER A 72 4.76 -20.84 -9.48
N VAL A 73 5.37 -20.11 -8.56
CA VAL A 73 6.67 -20.42 -7.98
C VAL A 73 6.36 -21.03 -6.62
N PRO A 74 6.77 -22.28 -6.34
CA PRO A 74 6.43 -22.96 -5.10
C PRO A 74 6.89 -22.12 -3.91
N ALA A 75 6.00 -22.03 -2.92
CA ALA A 75 6.16 -21.29 -1.68
C ALA A 75 7.46 -21.68 -0.96
N VAL A 76 8.54 -20.98 -1.27
CA VAL A 76 9.75 -20.94 -0.46
C VAL A 76 9.96 -19.47 -0.09
N GLY A 77 9.39 -19.09 1.05
CA GLY A 77 9.91 -17.99 1.86
C GLY A 77 9.50 -16.55 1.54
N LYS A 78 8.31 -16.28 0.99
CA LYS A 78 7.79 -14.89 0.95
C LYS A 78 6.95 -14.59 2.19
N THR A 79 7.59 -14.00 3.20
CA THR A 79 6.97 -13.56 4.47
C THR A 79 6.47 -12.11 4.44
N HIS A 80 6.21 -11.55 3.25
CA HIS A 80 5.89 -10.14 3.05
C HIS A 80 4.70 -9.95 2.13
N SER A 81 3.81 -9.01 2.49
CA SER A 81 2.74 -8.55 1.61
C SER A 81 3.34 -7.73 0.44
N PRO A 82 2.71 -7.68 -0.74
CA PRO A 82 3.15 -6.82 -1.85
C PRO A 82 3.21 -5.33 -1.48
N LEU A 83 2.39 -4.90 -0.51
CA LEU A 83 2.39 -3.53 0.01
C LEU A 83 3.63 -3.25 0.86
N SER A 84 4.01 -4.18 1.73
CA SER A 84 5.26 -4.11 2.49
C SER A 84 6.47 -3.97 1.58
N GLU A 85 6.57 -4.75 0.50
CA GLU A 85 7.70 -4.66 -0.44
C GLU A 85 7.79 -3.28 -1.11
N LEU A 86 6.66 -2.68 -1.47
CA LEU A 86 6.63 -1.35 -2.09
C LEU A 86 6.96 -0.23 -1.12
N MET A 87 6.45 -0.30 0.11
CA MET A 87 6.80 0.65 1.17
C MET A 87 8.29 0.60 1.48
N ILE A 88 8.85 -0.61 1.61
CA ILE A 88 10.29 -0.79 1.83
C ILE A 88 11.08 -0.27 0.63
N SER A 89 10.67 -0.59 -0.60
CA SER A 89 11.35 -0.11 -1.81
C SER A 89 11.35 1.42 -1.93
N ASP A 90 10.24 2.09 -1.60
CA ASP A 90 10.14 3.54 -1.63
C ASP A 90 11.04 4.19 -0.56
N ILE A 91 11.05 3.64 0.66
CA ILE A 91 11.93 4.12 1.74
C ILE A 91 13.40 3.95 1.35
N VAL A 92 13.78 2.80 0.77
CA VAL A 92 15.16 2.53 0.31
C VAL A 92 15.59 3.52 -0.77
N TYR A 93 14.70 3.79 -1.73
CA TYR A 93 14.94 4.76 -2.79
C TYR A 93 15.12 6.18 -2.24
N ARG A 94 14.23 6.64 -1.36
CA ARG A 94 14.30 7.98 -0.75
C ARG A 94 15.54 8.19 0.11
N LEU A 95 16.00 7.16 0.80
CA LEU A 95 17.21 7.21 1.63
C LEU A 95 18.50 7.08 0.79
N GLY A 96 18.41 6.93 -0.54
CA GLY A 96 19.57 6.73 -1.41
C GLY A 96 20.34 5.45 -1.11
N LEU A 97 19.69 4.48 -0.46
CA LEU A 97 20.32 3.22 -0.06
C LEU A 97 20.40 2.31 -1.29
N HIS A 98 21.62 1.97 -1.70
CA HIS A 98 21.82 1.08 -2.83
C HIS A 98 21.22 -0.31 -2.53
N PRO A 99 20.48 -0.94 -3.46
CA PRO A 99 19.78 -2.22 -3.25
C PRO A 99 20.71 -3.41 -2.92
N SER A 100 22.03 -3.22 -2.95
CA SER A 100 23.02 -4.21 -2.50
C SER A 100 23.26 -4.23 -0.99
N VAL A 101 22.66 -3.32 -0.22
CA VAL A 101 22.71 -3.36 1.25
C VAL A 101 21.73 -4.45 1.71
N LYS A 102 22.20 -5.70 1.78
CA LYS A 102 21.51 -6.85 2.41
C LYS A 102 21.18 -6.66 3.91
N VAL A 103 21.42 -5.46 4.43
CA VAL A 103 21.26 -5.08 5.84
C VAL A 103 20.29 -3.90 5.92
N LEU A 104 19.18 -3.97 5.19
CA LEU A 104 17.98 -3.23 5.58
C LEU A 104 17.38 -4.03 6.74
N SER A 105 17.88 -3.68 7.90
CA SER A 105 17.75 -4.36 9.18
C SER A 105 16.30 -4.72 9.50
N LEU A 106 16.12 -5.79 10.28
CA LEU A 106 14.85 -6.19 10.89
C LEU A 106 13.98 -5.01 11.37
N SER A 107 14.58 -3.88 11.76
CA SER A 107 13.87 -2.65 12.15
C SER A 107 12.99 -2.04 11.05
N LEU A 108 13.40 -2.05 9.79
CA LEU A 108 12.63 -1.49 8.67
C LEU A 108 11.45 -2.38 8.31
N ILE A 109 11.65 -3.69 8.41
CA ILE A 109 10.60 -4.70 8.26
C ILE A 109 9.61 -4.61 9.43
N GLN A 110 10.09 -4.43 10.66
CA GLN A 110 9.26 -4.21 11.84
C GLN A 110 8.47 -2.90 11.75
N PHE A 111 9.06 -1.86 11.18
CA PHE A 111 8.39 -0.58 10.95
C PHE A 111 7.26 -0.72 9.91
N ALA A 112 7.53 -1.36 8.76
CA ALA A 112 6.49 -1.64 7.76
C ALA A 112 5.36 -2.50 8.35
N ARG A 113 5.68 -3.53 9.14
CA ARG A 113 4.69 -4.35 9.84
C ARG A 113 3.91 -3.58 10.91
N ALA A 114 4.55 -2.65 11.62
CA ALA A 114 3.88 -1.79 12.60
C ALA A 114 2.89 -0.84 11.91
N ILE A 115 3.22 -0.35 10.72
CA ILE A 115 2.28 0.42 9.88
C ILE A 115 1.12 -0.47 9.46
N GLU A 116 1.37 -1.68 8.96
CA GLU A 116 0.30 -2.62 8.58
C GLU A 116 -0.63 -2.95 9.76
N ALA A 117 -0.07 -3.22 10.94
CA ALA A 117 -0.83 -3.51 12.15
C ALA A 117 -1.63 -2.30 12.68
N ALA A 118 -1.06 -1.08 12.60
CA ALA A 118 -1.75 0.13 13.00
C ALA A 118 -2.90 0.53 12.06
N HIS A 119 -2.85 0.07 10.80
CA HIS A 119 -3.86 0.37 9.78
C HIS A 119 -4.76 -0.84 9.45
N GLY A 120 -4.67 -1.93 10.21
CA GLY A 120 -5.52 -3.13 10.01
C GLY A 120 -5.30 -3.86 8.68
N ILE A 121 -4.13 -3.69 8.05
CA ILE A 121 -3.80 -4.25 6.72
C ILE A 121 -3.30 -5.71 6.83
N GLY A 122 -3.12 -6.22 8.07
CA GLY A 122 -2.61 -7.55 8.33
C GLY A 122 -3.46 -8.36 9.31
N GLU A 123 -4.57 -8.90 8.82
CA GLU A 123 -5.14 -10.20 9.19
C GLU A 123 -5.68 -10.90 7.94
#